data_AF-A0A822FDE4-F1
#
_entry.id   AF-A0A822FDE4-F1
#
_cell.length_a   1.000
_cell.length_b   1.000
_cell.length_c   1.000
_cell.angle_alpha   90.00
_cell.angle_beta   90.00
_cell.angle_gamma   90.00
#
_symmetry.space_group_name_H-M   'P 1'
#
loop_
_entity.id
_entity.type
_entity.pdbx_description
1 polymer ?
#
loop_
_entity_poly.entity_id
_entity_poly.type
_entity_poly.pdbx_seq_one_letter_code
_entity_poly.pdbx_strand_id
1 'polypeptide(L)'
;SVPLQFLFYGYAVPSGCSTPPSIIGNRPNRACIGTPIGSNVTEYVIAEVGCTGKTIIDFTSSSPVGMKKSVIENPSTGIYQIVLSWIPTPDQYGPQGFCAGAVDSTNVQSEQWCITFLVGFES
;
A
#
# COMPACT_ATOMS: atom_id res chain seq x y z
N SER A 1 -15.02 28.59 1.08
CA SER A 1 -13.68 28.14 0.66
C SER A 1 -12.95 27.66 1.90
N VAL A 2 -12.48 26.41 1.94
CA VAL A 2 -11.71 25.85 3.06
C VAL A 2 -10.26 25.70 2.60
N PRO A 3 -9.25 26.19 3.33
CA PRO A 3 -7.86 26.05 2.94
C PRO A 3 -7.40 24.59 3.11
N LEU A 4 -6.88 23.99 2.03
CA LEU A 4 -6.14 22.73 2.10
C LEU A 4 -4.77 23.00 2.74
N GLN A 5 -4.51 22.41 3.91
CA GLN A 5 -3.18 22.36 4.50
C GLN A 5 -2.50 21.05 4.11
N PHE A 6 -1.28 21.15 3.59
CA PHE A 6 -0.41 20.01 3.34
C PHE A 6 0.67 19.97 4.42
N LEU A 7 0.86 18.81 5.04
CA LEU A 7 1.92 18.58 6.02
C LEU A 7 3.07 17.85 5.31
N PHE A 8 4.20 18.54 5.15
CA PHE A 8 5.43 17.94 4.65
C PHE A 8 6.32 17.58 5.83
N TYR A 9 6.56 16.29 6.04
CA TYR A 9 7.58 15.83 7.00
C TYR A 9 8.93 15.75 6.29
N GLY A 10 9.79 16.74 6.54
CA GLY A 10 11.20 16.66 6.14
C GLY A 10 11.99 15.87 7.17
N TYR A 11 12.67 14.79 6.73
CA TYR A 11 13.59 14.02 7.58
C TYR A 11 15.04 14.23 7.12
N ALA A 12 15.97 14.17 8.07
CA ALA A 12 17.40 14.21 7.76
C ALA A 12 17.81 12.93 7.03
N VAL A 13 18.63 13.06 5.98
CA VAL A 13 19.14 11.91 5.23
C VAL A 13 19.98 11.04 6.18
N PRO A 14 19.64 9.76 6.40
CA PRO A 14 20.39 8.91 7.32
C PRO A 14 21.85 8.78 6.87
N SER A 15 22.81 8.87 7.78
CA SER A 15 24.19 8.48 7.52
C SER A 15 24.24 6.94 7.36
N GLY A 16 24.53 6.44 6.15
CA GLY A 16 24.56 5.00 5.84
C GLY A 16 23.87 4.66 4.52
N CYS A 17 23.40 3.42 4.39
CA CYS A 17 22.55 3.03 3.27
C CYS A 17 21.22 3.81 3.33
N SER A 18 20.92 4.53 2.25
CA SER A 18 19.72 5.35 2.08
C SER A 18 18.82 4.81 0.97
N THR A 19 19.02 3.55 0.56
CA THR A 19 18.19 2.90 -0.45
C THR A 19 16.78 2.76 0.12
N PRO A 20 15.77 3.35 -0.53
CA PRO A 20 14.41 3.24 -0.07
C PRO A 20 13.94 1.78 -0.12
N PRO A 21 12.97 1.39 0.74
CA PRO A 21 12.29 0.11 0.56
C PRO A 21 11.58 0.07 -0.80
N SER A 22 11.24 -1.13 -1.25
CA SER A 22 10.52 -1.34 -2.51
C SER A 22 9.28 -2.19 -2.29
N ILE A 23 8.15 -1.78 -2.86
CA ILE A 23 6.97 -2.64 -2.91
C ILE A 23 7.16 -3.63 -4.06
N ILE A 24 7.38 -4.88 -3.70
CA ILE A 24 7.53 -6.03 -4.60
C ILE A 24 6.22 -6.80 -4.72
N GLY A 25 5.09 -6.12 -4.52
CA GLY A 25 3.76 -6.68 -4.32
C GLY A 25 3.36 -7.77 -5.32
N ASN A 26 2.29 -8.50 -5.01
CA ASN A 26 1.86 -9.63 -5.83
C ASN A 26 1.46 -9.24 -7.28
N ARG A 27 1.17 -7.95 -7.50
CA ARG A 27 0.76 -7.41 -8.80
C ARG A 27 1.69 -6.27 -9.25
N PRO A 28 1.84 -6.07 -10.57
CA PRO A 28 2.58 -4.93 -11.07
C PRO A 28 1.89 -3.62 -10.67
N ASN A 29 2.70 -2.55 -10.56
CA ASN A 29 2.17 -1.21 -10.34
C ASN A 29 1.20 -0.85 -11.48
N ARG A 30 0.10 -0.20 -11.12
CA ARG A 30 -1.02 0.22 -11.98
C ARG A 30 -1.84 -0.93 -12.56
N ALA A 31 -1.82 -2.10 -11.91
CA ALA A 31 -2.72 -3.19 -12.29
C ALA A 31 -4.20 -2.78 -12.12
N CYS A 32 -5.06 -3.35 -12.97
CA CYS A 32 -6.51 -3.22 -12.89
C CYS A 32 -7.12 -4.60 -12.62
N ILE A 33 -8.01 -4.68 -11.63
CA ILE A 33 -8.55 -5.95 -11.10
C ILE A 33 -10.07 -5.90 -11.18
N GLY A 34 -10.67 -6.79 -11.97
CA GLY A 34 -12.12 -6.99 -11.98
C GLY A 34 -12.60 -7.47 -10.60
N THR A 35 -13.54 -6.75 -10.02
CA THR A 35 -14.00 -7.01 -8.65
C THR A 35 -15.53 -7.05 -8.62
N PRO A 36 -16.13 -8.23 -8.39
CA PRO A 36 -17.58 -8.33 -8.27
C PRO A 36 -18.08 -7.65 -6.98
N ILE A 37 -19.29 -7.08 -7.04
CA ILE A 37 -19.94 -6.47 -5.88
C ILE A 37 -20.26 -7.55 -4.85
N GLY A 38 -20.03 -7.26 -3.57
CA GLY A 38 -20.32 -8.19 -2.46
C GLY A 38 -19.32 -9.34 -2.29
N SER A 39 -18.34 -9.48 -3.19
CA SER A 39 -17.28 -10.49 -3.04
C SER A 39 -16.20 -10.04 -2.07
N ASN A 40 -15.67 -10.97 -1.27
CA ASN A 40 -14.55 -10.67 -0.38
C ASN A 40 -13.24 -10.58 -1.17
N VAL A 41 -12.68 -9.39 -1.25
CA VAL A 41 -11.38 -9.10 -1.84
C VAL A 41 -10.30 -9.31 -0.78
N THR A 42 -9.27 -10.08 -1.13
CA THR A 42 -8.05 -10.21 -0.34
C THR A 42 -6.86 -9.91 -1.24
N GLU A 43 -6.03 -8.94 -0.84
CA GLU A 43 -4.84 -8.53 -1.61
C GLU A 43 -3.64 -8.36 -0.67
N TYR A 44 -2.44 -8.67 -1.17
CA TYR A 44 -1.20 -8.62 -0.39
C TYR A 44 -0.32 -7.49 -0.90
N VAL A 45 0.08 -6.60 0.01
CA VAL A 45 1.11 -5.60 -0.27
C VAL A 45 2.38 -6.08 0.41
N ILE A 46 3.38 -6.40 -0.40
CA ILE A 46 4.66 -6.97 0.03
C ILE A 46 5.75 -5.94 -0.24
N ALA A 47 6.58 -5.67 0.76
CA ALA A 47 7.71 -4.77 0.64
C ALA A 47 9.01 -5.45 1.07
N GLU A 48 10.07 -5.10 0.37
CA GLU A 48 11.44 -5.45 0.70
C GLU A 48 12.18 -4.22 1.24
N VAL A 49 12.98 -4.40 2.28
CA VAL A 49 13.82 -3.33 2.83
C VAL A 49 14.97 -3.02 1.88
N GLY A 50 15.23 -1.74 1.63
CA GLY A 50 16.34 -1.33 0.76
C GLY A 50 17.73 -1.49 1.40
N CYS A 51 17.77 -1.59 2.73
CA CYS A 51 19.00 -1.61 3.51
C CYS A 51 18.98 -2.70 4.59
N THR A 52 20.06 -3.47 4.68
CA THR A 52 20.21 -4.54 5.67
C THR A 52 20.10 -4.02 7.11
N GLY A 53 19.32 -4.72 7.94
CA GLY A 53 19.10 -4.35 9.34
C GLY A 53 18.04 -3.27 9.57
N LYS A 54 17.43 -2.72 8.50
CA LYS A 54 16.22 -1.89 8.62
C LYS A 54 14.98 -2.76 8.70
N THR A 55 13.91 -2.18 9.23
CA THR A 55 12.58 -2.80 9.30
C THR A 55 11.56 -1.90 8.65
N ILE A 56 10.44 -2.45 8.14
CA ILE A 56 9.30 -1.65 7.70
C ILE A 56 8.43 -1.36 8.92
N ILE A 57 8.16 -0.08 9.18
CA ILE A 57 7.39 0.39 10.33
C ILE A 57 5.98 0.83 9.94
N ASP A 58 5.77 1.20 8.66
CA ASP A 58 4.45 1.52 8.15
C ASP A 58 4.30 1.17 6.66
N PHE A 59 3.05 0.98 6.26
CA PHE A 59 2.60 1.03 4.87
C PHE A 59 1.58 2.15 4.77
N THR A 60 2.06 3.35 4.44
CA THR A 60 1.18 4.47 4.14
C THR A 60 0.26 4.08 2.98
N SER A 61 -1.03 4.36 3.07
CA SER A 61 -1.97 3.95 2.03
C SER A 61 -3.16 4.89 1.85
N SER A 62 -3.61 5.03 0.61
CA SER A 62 -4.96 5.48 0.28
C SER A 62 -5.77 4.25 -0.16
N SER A 63 -6.99 4.11 0.36
CA SER A 63 -7.81 2.93 0.11
C SER A 63 -9.29 3.29 -0.11
N PRO A 64 -10.05 2.43 -0.82
CA PRO A 64 -11.49 2.58 -0.93
C PRO A 64 -12.17 2.52 0.44
N VAL A 65 -13.35 3.16 0.55
CA VAL A 65 -14.14 3.15 1.77
C VAL A 65 -14.45 1.71 2.20
N GLY A 66 -14.21 1.39 3.47
CA GLY A 66 -14.48 0.08 4.06
C GLY A 66 -13.36 -0.96 3.91
N MET A 67 -12.30 -0.65 3.14
CA MET A 67 -11.13 -1.52 3.06
C MET A 67 -10.36 -1.52 4.38
N LYS A 68 -9.95 -2.70 4.85
CA LYS A 68 -9.22 -2.90 6.09
C LYS A 68 -7.81 -3.41 5.81
N LYS A 69 -6.83 -2.82 6.48
CA LYS A 69 -5.44 -3.24 6.50
C LYS A 69 -5.15 -4.01 7.79
N SER A 70 -4.48 -5.15 7.68
CA SER A 70 -3.98 -5.93 8.83
C SER A 70 -2.76 -5.28 9.47
N VAL A 71 -2.30 -5.85 10.58
CA VAL A 71 -1.00 -5.50 11.16
C VAL A 71 0.13 -5.90 10.21
N ILE A 72 1.30 -5.28 10.38
CA ILE A 72 2.48 -5.61 9.57
C ILE A 72 3.03 -6.96 10.03
N GLU A 73 3.24 -7.85 9.08
CA GLU A 73 3.87 -9.15 9.27
C GLU A 73 5.28 -9.15 8.66
N ASN A 74 6.17 -9.94 9.24
CA ASN A 74 7.55 -10.14 8.76
C ASN A 74 7.74 -11.64 8.46
N PRO A 75 7.29 -12.12 7.29
CA PRO A 75 7.34 -13.54 6.94
C PRO A 75 8.76 -14.06 6.72
N SER A 76 9.70 -13.19 6.31
CA SER A 76 11.09 -13.56 6.07
C SER A 76 12.01 -12.35 6.22
N THR A 77 13.29 -12.59 6.52
CA THR A 77 14.27 -11.52 6.74
C THR A 77 14.27 -10.49 5.62
N GLY A 78 13.94 -9.25 5.96
CA GLY A 78 13.91 -8.13 5.02
C GLY A 78 12.63 -7.99 4.20
N ILE A 79 11.69 -8.91 4.35
CA ILE A 79 10.38 -8.90 3.67
C ILE A 79 9.30 -8.64 4.69
N TYR A 80 8.44 -7.68 4.38
CA TYR A 80 7.31 -7.29 5.21
C TYR A 80 6.05 -7.29 4.37
N GLN A 81 4.92 -7.62 4.98
CA GLN A 81 3.65 -7.61 4.27
C GLN A 81 2.51 -7.10 5.12
N ILE A 82 1.48 -6.65 4.41
CA ILE A 82 0.14 -6.43 4.94
C ILE A 82 -0.88 -7.13 4.04
N VAL A 83 -1.94 -7.62 4.66
CA VAL A 83 -3.12 -8.13 3.99
C VAL A 83 -4.21 -7.05 4.00
N LEU A 84 -4.77 -6.78 2.82
CA LEU A 84 -5.94 -5.96 2.61
C LEU A 84 -7.17 -6.84 2.52
N SER A 85 -8.25 -6.45 3.18
CA SER A 85 -9.56 -7.13 3.12
C SER A 85 -10.66 -6.13 2.86
N TRP A 86 -11.55 -6.43 1.92
CA TRP A 86 -12.60 -5.49 1.51
C TRP A 86 -13.77 -6.20 0.84
N ILE A 87 -14.99 -5.73 1.11
CA ILE A 87 -16.21 -6.17 0.42
C ILE A 87 -16.80 -4.93 -0.25
N PRO A 88 -16.73 -4.80 -1.59
CA PRO A 88 -17.26 -3.65 -2.30
C PRO A 88 -18.78 -3.64 -2.26
N THR A 89 -19.35 -2.45 -2.10
CA THR A 89 -20.80 -2.22 -2.14
C THR A 89 -21.25 -1.70 -3.51
N PRO A 90 -22.56 -1.78 -3.85
CA PRO A 90 -23.09 -1.22 -5.09
C PRO A 90 -22.78 0.27 -5.30
N ASP A 91 -22.69 1.06 -4.22
CA ASP A 91 -22.37 2.49 -4.27
C ASP A 91 -20.92 2.77 -4.72
N GLN A 92 -20.09 1.73 -4.75
CA GLN A 92 -18.68 1.80 -5.16
C GLN A 92 -18.47 1.34 -6.61
N TYR A 93 -19.54 1.17 -7.39
CA TYR A 93 -19.48 0.77 -8.81
C TYR A 93 -18.48 1.64 -9.60
N GLY A 94 -17.66 0.98 -10.42
CA GLY A 94 -16.61 1.62 -11.21
C GLY A 94 -15.22 1.58 -10.55
N PRO A 95 -14.29 2.43 -11.00
CA PRO A 95 -12.89 2.38 -10.57
C PRO A 95 -12.70 2.81 -9.11
N GLN A 96 -12.08 1.95 -8.30
CA GLN A 96 -11.71 2.22 -6.92
C GLN A 96 -10.19 2.08 -6.77
N GLY A 97 -9.51 3.19 -6.47
CA GLY A 97 -8.05 3.23 -6.38
C GLY A 97 -7.54 2.79 -5.00
N PHE A 98 -6.48 2.00 -5.00
CA PHE A 98 -5.64 1.75 -3.83
C PHE A 98 -4.21 2.13 -4.17
N CYS A 99 -3.54 2.88 -3.28
CA CYS A 99 -2.11 3.11 -3.38
C CYS A 99 -1.44 2.90 -2.04
N ALA A 100 -0.21 2.38 -2.05
CA ALA A 100 0.61 2.19 -0.87
C ALA A 100 2.06 2.64 -1.10
N GLY A 101 2.71 3.03 -0.01
CA GLY A 101 4.16 3.22 0.08
C GLY A 101 4.67 2.62 1.39
N ALA A 102 5.74 1.83 1.33
CA ALA A 102 6.38 1.25 2.49
C ALA A 102 7.32 2.27 3.14
N VAL A 103 7.33 2.37 4.46
CA VAL A 103 8.16 3.28 5.24
C VAL A 103 9.06 2.47 6.15
N ASP A 104 10.36 2.69 6.06
CA ASP A 104 11.32 2.00 6.89
C ASP A 104 11.54 2.66 8.27
N SER A 105 12.27 1.98 9.15
CA SER A 105 12.67 2.44 10.49
C SER A 105 13.47 3.75 10.52
N THR A 106 13.93 4.23 9.36
CA THR A 106 14.58 5.54 9.19
C THR A 106 13.68 6.59 8.54
N ASN A 107 12.39 6.30 8.41
CA ASN A 107 11.38 7.13 7.74
C ASN A 107 11.64 7.36 6.24
N VAL A 108 12.42 6.48 5.60
CA VAL A 108 12.57 6.50 4.15
C VAL A 108 11.38 5.76 3.54
N GLN A 109 10.70 6.42 2.61
CA GLN A 109 9.53 5.89 1.93
C GLN A 109 9.90 5.30 0.56
N SER A 110 9.25 4.20 0.18
CA SER A 110 9.32 3.63 -1.17
C SER A 110 8.66 4.54 -2.22
N GLU A 111 8.90 4.23 -3.49
CA GLU A 111 8.00 4.68 -4.54
C GLU A 111 6.56 4.20 -4.28
N GLN A 112 5.58 4.96 -4.77
CA GLN A 112 4.18 4.63 -4.61
C GLN A 112 3.77 3.52 -5.58
N TRP A 113 3.16 2.48 -5.04
CA TRP A 113 2.57 1.38 -5.79
C TRP A 113 1.04 1.50 -5.73
N CYS A 114 0.39 1.52 -6.88
CA CYS A 114 -1.05 1.71 -7.00
C CYS A 114 -1.70 0.59 -7.80
N ILE A 115 -2.93 0.23 -7.45
CA ILE A 115 -3.80 -0.66 -8.21
C ILE A 115 -5.21 -0.08 -8.28
N THR A 116 -5.97 -0.52 -9.27
CA THR A 116 -7.38 -0.16 -9.42
C THR A 116 -8.25 -1.40 -9.31
N PHE A 117 -9.20 -1.38 -8.39
CA PHE A 117 -10.29 -2.36 -8.35
C PHE A 117 -11.44 -1.82 -9.21
N LEU A 118 -11.78 -2.53 -10.28
CA LEU A 118 -12.92 -2.20 -11.13
C LEU A 118 -14.15 -2.91 -10.60
N VAL A 119 -14.92 -2.21 -9.77
CA VAL A 119 -16.10 -2.76 -9.08
C VAL A 119 -17.27 -2.91 -10.04
N GLY A 120 -17.95 -4.06 -9.97
CA GLY A 120 -19.10 -4.38 -10.82
C GLY A 120 -18.71 -4.98 -12.16
N PHE A 121 -17.43 -5.33 -12.34
CA PHE A 121 -16.95 -6.10 -13.47
C PHE A 121 -16.59 -7.51 -13.01
N GLU A 122 -17.30 -8.50 -13.55
CA GLU A 122 -16.97 -9.92 -13.40
C GLU A 122 -16.04 -10.30 -14.56
N SER A 123 -14.85 -10.82 -14.25
CA SER A 123 -13.93 -11.37 -15.26
C SER A 123 -14.36 -12.75 -15.72
#